data_AF-A0A4P5TJD2-F1
#
_entry.id   AF-A0A4P5TJD2-F1
#
_cell.length_a   1.000
_cell.length_b   1.000
_cell.length_c   1.000
_cell.angle_alpha   90.00
_cell.angle_beta   90.00
_cell.angle_gamma   90.00
#
_symmetry.space_group_name_H-M   'P 1'
#
loop_
_entity.id
_entity.type
_entity.pdbx_description
1 polymer ?
#
loop_
_entity_poly.entity_id
_entity_poly.type
_entity_poly.pdbx_seq_one_letter_code
_entity_poly.pdbx_strand_id
1 'polypeptide(L)'
;MSSKLPAFYRKTALLAGFILPALLLVAASMAQEQAPEKPQTAKEKFKNIKVLKDLPADQLIPVMRKWNAALGVKCDFCHTIAADHSGFEKDNKPEKSAARKMVQMTNDINKRHKVVEKKVKCITCHQGNKEPKGE
;
A
#
# COMPACT_ATOMS: atom_id res chain seq x y z
N MET A 1 -58.83 34.83 50.13
CA MET A 1 -59.80 35.34 49.13
C MET A 1 -59.44 34.76 47.78
N SER A 2 -60.33 33.97 47.18
CA SER A 2 -60.12 33.19 45.96
C SER A 2 -59.71 34.02 44.75
N SER A 3 -58.61 33.65 44.09
CA SER A 3 -58.35 33.99 42.69
C SER A 3 -58.43 32.71 41.85
N LYS A 4 -59.54 32.60 41.11
CA LYS A 4 -59.84 31.54 40.15
C LYS A 4 -58.84 31.59 39.00
N LEU A 5 -58.17 30.47 38.71
CA LEU A 5 -57.40 30.30 37.48
C LEU A 5 -58.31 29.78 36.35
N PRO A 6 -58.15 30.27 35.10
CA PRO A 6 -59.09 30.03 34.02
C PRO A 6 -58.94 28.66 33.34
N ALA A 7 -60.08 28.14 32.89
CA ALA A 7 -60.30 26.83 32.28
C ALA A 7 -59.79 26.73 30.82
N PHE A 8 -58.56 27.17 30.54
CA PHE A 8 -57.98 27.14 29.18
C PHE A 8 -56.91 26.07 28.95
N TYR A 9 -56.54 25.28 29.96
CA TYR A 9 -55.48 24.26 29.84
C TYR A 9 -55.99 22.81 29.74
N ARG A 10 -57.23 22.63 29.28
CA ARG A 10 -57.78 21.32 28.91
C ARG A 10 -57.90 21.28 27.39
N LYS A 11 -56.91 20.70 26.70
CA LYS A 11 -56.97 20.08 25.35
C LYS A 11 -55.67 20.27 24.54
N THR A 12 -54.53 19.78 25.03
CA THR A 12 -53.41 19.37 24.17
C THR A 12 -52.65 18.23 24.83
N ALA A 13 -53.38 17.20 25.28
CA ALA A 13 -52.81 15.87 25.43
C ALA A 13 -53.02 15.15 24.10
N LEU A 14 -52.07 14.29 23.70
CA LEU A 14 -52.05 13.49 22.47
C LEU A 14 -51.25 14.07 21.29
N LEU A 15 -49.95 14.34 21.46
CA LEU A 15 -48.92 14.10 20.43
C LEU A 15 -47.53 13.86 21.07
N ALA A 16 -47.47 13.15 22.20
CA ALA A 16 -46.21 12.81 22.89
C ALA A 16 -45.92 11.29 22.84
N GLY A 17 -46.25 10.63 21.73
CA GLY A 17 -46.29 9.16 21.66
C GLY A 17 -45.50 8.50 20.54
N PHE A 18 -44.78 9.25 19.68
CA PHE A 18 -44.13 8.65 18.50
C PHE A 18 -42.79 9.30 18.10
N ILE A 19 -42.10 10.01 19.00
CA ILE A 19 -40.74 10.53 18.73
C ILE A 19 -39.66 9.75 19.51
N LEU A 20 -40.04 8.95 20.51
CA LEU A 20 -39.08 8.24 21.36
C LEU A 20 -38.57 6.87 20.86
N PRO A 21 -39.24 6.07 20.01
CA PRO A 21 -38.66 4.80 19.56
C PRO A 21 -37.77 4.95 18.31
N ALA A 22 -37.86 6.07 17.59
CA ALA A 22 -37.11 6.28 16.35
C ALA A 22 -35.63 6.65 16.58
N LEU A 23 -35.26 7.18 17.75
CA LEU A 23 -33.87 7.51 18.08
C LEU A 23 -33.01 6.29 18.44
N LEU A 24 -33.60 5.16 18.84
CA LEU A 24 -32.85 3.97 19.27
C LEU A 24 -32.39 3.08 18.11
N LEU A 25 -32.99 3.20 16.92
CA LEU A 25 -32.62 2.39 15.74
C LEU A 25 -31.48 2.98 14.90
N VAL A 26 -31.13 4.27 15.10
CA VAL A 26 -30.07 4.95 14.33
C VAL A 26 -28.68 4.80 14.96
N ALA A 27 -28.57 4.30 16.19
CA ALA A 27 -27.27 4.13 16.88
C ALA A 27 -26.52 2.84 16.48
N ALA A 28 -27.19 1.86 15.88
CA ALA A 28 -26.62 0.54 15.61
C ALA A 28 -25.81 0.43 14.30
N SER A 29 -25.82 1.46 13.45
CA SER A 29 -25.16 1.40 12.12
C SER A 29 -23.73 1.95 12.07
N MET A 30 -23.20 2.49 13.18
CA MET A 30 -21.88 3.17 13.18
C MET A 30 -20.71 2.26 13.61
N ALA A 31 -20.94 0.99 13.93
CA ALA A 31 -19.92 0.08 14.50
C ALA A 31 -19.53 -1.08 13.58
N GLN A 32 -19.61 -0.91 12.25
CA GLN A 32 -18.96 -1.86 11.34
C GLN A 32 -17.47 -1.48 11.24
N GLU A 33 -16.69 -1.88 12.25
CA GLU A 33 -15.24 -1.83 12.20
C GLU A 33 -14.80 -2.73 11.04
N GLN A 34 -14.39 -2.09 9.94
CA GLN A 34 -13.95 -2.77 8.73
C GLN A 34 -12.71 -3.58 9.09
N ALA A 35 -12.86 -4.91 9.14
CA ALA A 35 -11.75 -5.80 9.46
C ALA A 35 -10.52 -5.44 8.60
N PRO A 36 -9.31 -5.33 9.18
CA PRO A 36 -8.14 -4.91 8.44
C PRO A 36 -7.94 -5.86 7.26
N GLU A 37 -8.05 -5.32 6.04
CA GLU A 37 -7.83 -6.07 4.81
C GLU A 37 -6.39 -6.58 4.82
N LYS A 38 -6.22 -7.90 4.64
CA LYS A 38 -4.89 -8.52 4.63
C LYS A 38 -4.03 -7.83 3.55
N PRO A 39 -2.82 -7.33 3.88
CA PRO A 39 -1.98 -6.65 2.89
C PRO A 39 -1.68 -7.58 1.72
N GLN A 40 -2.05 -7.16 0.51
CA GLN A 40 -1.76 -7.91 -0.71
C GLN A 40 -0.25 -7.98 -0.96
N THR A 41 0.20 -9.09 -1.52
CA THR A 41 1.57 -9.26 -2.03
C THR A 41 1.72 -8.61 -3.41
N ALA A 42 2.97 -8.36 -3.80
CA ALA A 42 3.29 -7.78 -5.09
C ALA A 42 2.84 -8.69 -6.25
N LYS A 43 2.91 -10.02 -6.08
CA LYS A 43 2.41 -10.98 -7.07
C LYS A 43 0.89 -10.87 -7.27
N GLU A 44 0.14 -10.61 -6.21
CA GLU A 44 -1.32 -10.49 -6.27
C GLU A 44 -1.75 -9.15 -6.91
N LYS A 45 -1.06 -8.06 -6.56
CA LYS A 45 -1.43 -6.71 -7.04
C LYS A 45 -0.86 -6.35 -8.42
N PHE A 46 0.32 -6.85 -8.78
CA PHE A 46 1.04 -6.42 -9.99
C PHE A 46 1.28 -7.55 -10.98
N LYS A 47 1.39 -7.19 -12.26
CA LYS A 47 1.65 -8.12 -13.36
C LYS A 47 3.16 -8.45 -13.47
N ASN A 48 3.47 -9.68 -13.88
CA ASN A 48 4.82 -10.15 -14.19
C ASN A 48 5.87 -10.01 -13.06
N ILE A 49 5.46 -10.24 -11.81
CA ILE A 49 6.35 -10.35 -10.66
C ILE A 49 6.94 -11.77 -10.59
N LYS A 50 8.22 -11.90 -11.00
CA LYS A 50 8.93 -13.19 -11.05
C LYS A 50 9.80 -13.49 -9.82
N VAL A 51 10.39 -12.46 -9.19
CA VAL A 51 11.37 -12.62 -8.09
C VAL A 51 10.83 -12.08 -6.76
N LEU A 52 10.27 -10.87 -6.75
CA LEU A 52 9.74 -10.21 -5.54
C LEU A 52 8.30 -10.63 -5.20
N LYS A 53 7.97 -11.92 -5.32
CA LYS A 53 6.57 -12.40 -5.25
C LYS A 53 5.89 -12.08 -3.93
N ASP A 54 6.58 -12.36 -2.83
CA ASP A 54 6.04 -12.26 -1.47
C ASP A 54 6.25 -10.88 -0.83
N LEU A 55 6.82 -9.93 -1.59
CA LEU A 55 6.98 -8.55 -1.11
C LEU A 55 5.59 -7.93 -0.90
N PRO A 56 5.32 -7.21 0.21
CA PRO A 56 4.09 -6.44 0.35
C PRO A 56 3.93 -5.47 -0.83
N ALA A 57 2.71 -5.36 -1.37
CA ALA A 57 2.50 -4.66 -2.62
C ALA A 57 2.82 -3.15 -2.55
N ASP A 58 2.59 -2.54 -1.40
CA ASP A 58 2.96 -1.16 -1.08
C ASP A 58 4.48 -0.92 -1.09
N GLN A 59 5.29 -1.98 -0.89
CA GLN A 59 6.75 -1.90 -0.87
C GLN A 59 7.41 -2.04 -2.24
N LEU A 60 6.67 -2.46 -3.29
CA LEU A 60 7.26 -2.69 -4.60
C LEU A 60 7.87 -1.41 -5.20
N ILE A 61 7.12 -0.31 -5.23
CA ILE A 61 7.60 0.98 -5.78
C ILE A 61 8.76 1.58 -4.96
N PRO A 62 8.71 1.59 -3.61
CA PRO A 62 9.87 1.94 -2.79
C PRO A 62 11.14 1.15 -3.12
N VAL A 63 11.04 -0.16 -3.37
CA VAL A 63 12.18 -1.00 -3.77
C VAL A 63 12.71 -0.57 -5.14
N MET A 64 11.84 -0.34 -6.13
CA MET A 64 12.28 0.15 -7.45
C MET A 64 13.01 1.49 -7.37
N ARG A 65 12.52 2.42 -6.54
CA ARG A 65 13.20 3.72 -6.31
C ARG A 65 14.57 3.56 -5.66
N LYS A 66 14.72 2.62 -4.73
CA LYS A 66 16.03 2.29 -4.13
C LYS A 66 17.01 1.75 -5.17
N TRP A 67 16.54 0.94 -6.12
CA TRP A 67 17.38 0.45 -7.21
C TRP A 67 17.79 1.56 -8.19
N ASN A 68 16.86 2.44 -8.55
CA ASN A 68 17.19 3.63 -9.35
C ASN A 68 18.32 4.45 -8.70
N ALA A 69 18.21 4.71 -7.39
CA ALA A 69 19.26 5.42 -6.66
C ALA A 69 20.59 4.65 -6.62
N ALA A 70 20.54 3.33 -6.42
CA ALA A 70 21.74 2.50 -6.36
C ALA A 70 22.49 2.43 -7.69
N LEU A 71 21.77 2.49 -8.82
CA LEU A 71 22.32 2.39 -10.17
C LEU A 71 22.51 3.75 -10.85
N GLY A 72 22.02 4.85 -10.26
CA GLY A 72 22.06 6.18 -10.89
C GLY A 72 21.19 6.30 -12.14
N VAL A 73 20.08 5.55 -12.21
CA VAL A 73 19.20 5.48 -13.39
C VAL A 73 17.76 5.89 -13.06
N LYS A 74 16.92 5.98 -14.08
CA LYS A 74 15.49 6.26 -13.98
C LYS A 74 14.67 5.02 -14.37
N CYS A 75 13.36 5.06 -14.15
CA CYS A 75 12.46 3.91 -14.31
C CYS A 75 12.51 3.30 -15.72
N ASP A 76 12.61 4.16 -16.73
CA ASP A 76 12.68 3.82 -18.16
C ASP A 76 14.00 3.12 -18.55
N PHE A 77 15.02 3.14 -17.70
CA PHE A 77 16.24 2.36 -17.92
C PHE A 77 15.95 0.85 -17.92
N CYS A 78 15.09 0.38 -17.02
CA CYS A 78 14.70 -1.04 -16.95
C CYS A 78 13.31 -1.31 -17.53
N HIS A 79 12.38 -0.35 -17.45
CA HIS A 79 10.99 -0.56 -17.83
C HIS A 79 10.69 0.06 -19.20
N THR A 80 9.82 -0.59 -19.96
CA THR A 80 9.13 0.06 -21.08
C THR A 80 7.97 0.86 -20.50
N ILE A 81 7.92 2.17 -20.77
CA ILE A 81 6.86 3.06 -20.29
C ILE A 81 6.21 3.69 -21.52
N ALA A 82 4.93 3.37 -21.73
CA ALA A 82 4.13 4.00 -22.78
C ALA A 82 3.61 5.37 -22.33
N ALA A 83 3.06 6.15 -23.27
CA ALA A 83 2.55 7.50 -23.01
C ALA A 83 1.43 7.54 -21.96
N ASP A 84 0.65 6.46 -21.85
CA ASP A 84 -0.42 6.27 -20.85
C ASP A 84 0.09 5.72 -19.50
N HIS A 85 1.41 5.73 -19.29
CA HIS A 85 2.09 5.12 -18.14
C HIS A 85 1.88 3.60 -17.99
N SER A 86 1.47 2.89 -19.06
CA SER A 86 1.42 1.43 -19.07
C SER A 86 2.76 0.80 -19.48
N GLY A 87 2.88 -0.52 -19.35
CA GLY A 87 4.00 -1.30 -19.89
C GLY A 87 5.10 -1.66 -18.91
N PHE A 88 5.02 -1.23 -17.64
CA PHE A 88 5.99 -1.58 -16.60
C PHE A 88 6.20 -3.09 -16.44
N GLU A 89 5.18 -3.89 -16.71
CA GLU A 89 5.21 -5.35 -16.65
C GLU A 89 5.94 -6.00 -17.82
N LYS A 90 6.13 -5.32 -18.96
CA LYS A 90 6.78 -5.87 -20.17
C LYS A 90 8.25 -6.20 -19.94
N ASP A 91 8.74 -7.24 -20.60
CA ASP A 91 10.14 -7.72 -20.51
C ASP A 91 10.96 -7.34 -21.77
N ASN A 92 10.57 -6.28 -22.47
CA ASN A 92 11.18 -5.86 -23.75
C ASN A 92 12.62 -5.32 -23.60
N LYS A 93 13.02 -4.94 -22.38
CA LYS A 93 14.33 -4.37 -22.07
C LYS A 93 15.22 -5.40 -21.38
N PRO A 94 16.43 -5.69 -21.90
CA PRO A 94 17.33 -6.70 -21.31
C PRO A 94 17.72 -6.36 -19.87
N GLU A 95 17.79 -5.08 -19.51
CA GLU A 95 18.14 -4.58 -18.18
C GLU A 95 17.19 -5.11 -17.10
N LYS A 96 15.90 -5.30 -17.42
CA LYS A 96 14.94 -5.88 -16.48
C LYS A 96 15.24 -7.34 -16.16
N SER A 97 15.64 -8.11 -17.18
CA SER A 97 16.05 -9.51 -17.00
C SER A 97 17.37 -9.59 -16.20
N ALA A 98 18.33 -8.72 -16.52
CA ALA A 98 19.57 -8.59 -15.76
C ALA A 98 19.31 -8.24 -14.29
N ALA A 99 18.44 -7.26 -14.02
CA ALA A 99 18.06 -6.87 -12.66
C ALA A 99 17.46 -8.04 -11.86
N ARG A 100 16.61 -8.89 -12.48
CA ARG A 100 16.08 -10.09 -11.82
C ARG A 100 17.19 -11.05 -11.40
N LYS A 101 18.19 -11.27 -12.26
CA LYS A 101 19.37 -12.09 -11.94
C LYS A 101 20.20 -11.47 -10.80
N MET A 102 20.37 -10.15 -10.80
CA MET A 102 21.09 -9.45 -9.73
C MET A 102 20.37 -9.53 -8.37
N VAL A 103 19.04 -9.51 -8.35
CA VAL A 103 18.26 -9.74 -7.12
C VAL A 103 18.50 -11.15 -6.58
N GLN A 104 18.49 -12.16 -7.46
CA GLN A 104 18.78 -13.55 -7.07
C GLN A 104 20.20 -13.67 -6.51
N MET A 105 21.19 -13.13 -7.21
CA MET A 105 22.59 -13.10 -6.75
C MET A 105 22.72 -12.43 -5.37
N THR A 106 22.11 -11.26 -5.17
CA THR A 106 22.17 -10.53 -3.90
C THR A 106 21.50 -11.32 -2.76
N ASN A 107 20.37 -11.97 -3.05
CA ASN A 107 19.70 -12.84 -2.08
C ASN A 107 20.57 -14.04 -1.71
N ASP A 108 21.23 -14.66 -2.68
CA ASP A 108 22.10 -15.82 -2.47
C ASP A 108 23.35 -15.46 -1.66
N ILE A 109 23.99 -14.31 -1.95
CA ILE A 109 25.12 -13.80 -1.16
C ILE A 109 24.69 -13.58 0.29
N ASN A 110 23.58 -12.87 0.50
CA ASN A 110 23.08 -12.58 1.84
C ASN A 110 22.61 -13.82 2.60
N LYS A 111 22.14 -14.86 1.90
CA LYS A 111 21.77 -16.14 2.50
C LYS A 111 22.98 -16.97 2.91
N ARG A 112 24.05 -16.95 2.11
CA ARG A 112 25.29 -17.70 2.38
C ARG A 112 26.12 -17.07 3.49
N HIS A 113 26.18 -15.74 3.58
CA HIS A 113 27.05 -15.02 4.51
C HIS A 113 26.25 -14.39 5.67
N LYS A 114 25.53 -15.21 6.44
CA LYS A 114 24.65 -14.74 7.54
C LYS A 114 25.39 -14.08 8.71
N VAL A 115 26.69 -14.33 8.84
CA VAL A 115 27.55 -13.79 9.91
C VAL A 115 27.94 -12.32 9.68
N VAL A 116 27.75 -11.81 8.45
CA VAL A 116 28.02 -10.41 8.16
C VAL A 116 26.79 -9.59 8.58
N GLU A 117 26.97 -8.70 9.55
CA GLU A 117 25.88 -7.86 10.07
C GLU A 117 25.23 -7.01 8.97
N LYS A 118 26.05 -6.52 8.03
CA LYS A 118 25.60 -5.69 6.90
C LYS A 118 25.35 -6.55 5.67
N LYS A 119 24.08 -6.75 5.33
CA LYS A 119 23.66 -7.37 4.06
C LYS A 119 24.14 -6.55 2.85
N VAL A 120 24.63 -7.25 1.84
CA VAL A 120 24.94 -6.70 0.52
C VAL A 120 23.66 -6.20 -0.13
N LYS A 121 23.75 -5.04 -0.78
CA LYS A 121 22.67 -4.39 -1.52
C LYS A 121 23.22 -3.96 -2.89
N CYS A 122 22.33 -3.56 -3.80
CA CYS A 122 22.74 -3.06 -5.12
C CYS A 122 23.78 -1.92 -5.01
N ILE A 123 23.59 -1.00 -4.05
CA ILE A 123 24.50 0.13 -3.82
C ILE A 123 25.91 -0.29 -3.39
N THR A 124 26.08 -1.48 -2.78
CA THR A 124 27.39 -1.97 -2.34
C THR A 124 28.37 -2.05 -3.51
N CYS A 125 27.90 -2.47 -4.69
CA CYS A 125 28.72 -2.60 -5.89
C CYS A 125 28.48 -1.45 -6.89
N HIS A 126 27.23 -1.08 -7.14
CA HIS A 126 26.91 -0.10 -8.18
C HIS A 126 27.29 1.33 -7.80
N GLN A 127 27.20 1.69 -6.52
CA GLN A 127 27.63 3.01 -6.01
C GLN A 127 27.12 4.21 -6.83
N GLY A 128 25.87 4.13 -7.32
CA GLY A 128 25.26 5.17 -8.16
C GLY A 128 25.58 5.08 -9.65
N ASN A 129 26.14 3.97 -10.13
CA ASN A 129 26.49 3.75 -11.53
C ASN A 129 25.76 2.51 -12.10
N LYS A 130 25.30 2.60 -13.35
CA LYS A 130 24.58 1.50 -14.03
C LYS A 130 25.46 0.26 -14.18
N GLU A 131 26.76 0.47 -14.31
CA GLU A 131 27.79 -0.56 -14.29
C GLU A 131 28.64 -0.35 -13.03
N PRO A 132 28.87 -1.39 -12.22
CA PRO A 132 29.81 -1.31 -11.11
C PRO A 132 31.20 -0.94 -11.63
N LYS A 133 31.94 -0.14 -10.86
CA LYS A 133 33.36 0.07 -11.15
C LYS A 133 34.10 -1.23 -10.85
N GLY A 134 34.55 -1.91 -11.89
CA GLY A 134 35.58 -2.95 -11.76
C GLY A 134 36.93 -2.27 -11.57
N GLU A 135 37.77 -2.88 -10.74
CA GLU A 135 39.22 -2.62 -10.77
C GLU A 135 39.85 -3.24 -12.02
#